data_AF-A0AAD6ZHD6-F1
#
_entry.id   AF-A0AAD6ZHD6-F1
#
_cell.length_a   1.000
_cell.length_b   1.000
_cell.length_c   1.000
_cell.angle_alpha   90.00
_cell.angle_beta   90.00
_cell.angle_gamma   90.00
#
_symmetry.space_group_name_H-M   'P 1'
#
loop_
_entity.id
_entity.type
_entity.pdbx_description
1 polymer ?
#
loop_
_entity_poly.entity_id
_entity_poly.type
_entity_poly.pdbx_seq_one_letter_code
_entity_poly.pdbx_strand_id
1 'polypeptide(L)'
;MVRSSSAAFLVSLSPIQSTSTPPTFIPIPISPYSRKKARYSDLLIVPPSNVLEEELQNSVRELLAANKEQKSLLISMQSSLVLNGAYCDLVRGQLAAQEESKKSKKGKLVGNGIPRLLTSKDFVRCVVAFQKAAEEKEAEMKKRRATKAEKSTAMSQWKELEKARKAENVAIRARWQEDVKAWEEERDRAKANRQRPSWNKPVLKGQLFSPVPKPTFATNDQEEPIAGPSRLPVNTDSDKSESEDSEDENESADDE
;
A
#
# COMPACT_ATOMS: atom_id res chain seq x y z
N MET A 1 34.91 -28.70 -5.02
CA MET A 1 34.45 -27.76 -6.07
C MET A 1 33.40 -26.73 -5.61
N VAL A 2 32.56 -26.99 -4.59
CA VAL A 2 31.47 -26.06 -4.22
C VAL A 2 31.93 -24.71 -3.64
N ARG A 3 33.11 -24.67 -2.98
CA ARG A 3 33.66 -23.46 -2.34
C ARG A 3 33.96 -22.28 -3.28
N SER A 4 34.10 -22.51 -4.58
CA SER A 4 34.33 -21.45 -5.59
C SER A 4 33.08 -21.09 -6.39
N SER A 5 31.91 -21.67 -6.07
CA SER A 5 30.65 -21.37 -6.74
C SER A 5 29.87 -20.26 -6.03
N SER A 6 28.90 -19.65 -6.72
CA SER A 6 27.95 -18.71 -6.12
C SER A 6 27.13 -19.35 -4.98
N ALA A 7 27.07 -20.67 -4.90
CA ALA A 7 26.42 -21.43 -3.83
C ALA A 7 27.34 -21.73 -2.63
N ALA A 8 28.57 -21.16 -2.58
CA ALA A 8 29.51 -21.40 -1.48
C ALA A 8 28.94 -21.03 -0.10
N PHE A 9 28.00 -20.06 -0.04
CA PHE A 9 27.34 -19.64 1.20
C PHE A 9 26.51 -20.76 1.85
N LEU A 10 26.02 -21.74 1.08
CA LEU A 10 25.25 -22.87 1.62
C LEU A 10 26.12 -23.83 2.45
N VAL A 11 27.44 -23.82 2.22
CA VAL A 11 28.40 -24.71 2.89
C VAL A 11 29.29 -23.94 3.86
N SER A 12 29.27 -22.60 3.83
CA SER A 12 30.05 -21.77 4.74
C SER A 12 29.36 -21.69 6.10
N LEU A 13 30.12 -21.89 7.18
CA LEU A 13 29.66 -21.65 8.55
C LEU A 13 29.56 -20.15 8.90
N SER A 14 29.98 -19.28 7.98
CA SER A 14 29.93 -17.83 8.16
C SER A 14 28.50 -17.31 7.96
N PRO A 15 28.03 -16.35 8.78
CA PRO A 15 26.72 -15.73 8.59
C PRO A 15 26.60 -15.11 7.19
N ILE A 16 25.40 -15.23 6.61
CA ILE A 16 25.06 -14.64 5.31
C ILE A 16 25.25 -13.11 5.42
N GLN A 17 26.12 -12.58 4.56
CA GLN A 17 26.38 -11.14 4.47
C GLN A 17 25.44 -10.47 3.47
N SER A 18 25.22 -9.17 3.64
CA SER A 18 24.44 -8.35 2.70
C SER A 18 24.96 -8.42 1.25
N THR A 19 26.25 -8.68 1.08
CA THR A 19 26.94 -8.81 -0.22
C THR A 19 26.75 -10.16 -0.92
N SER A 20 26.11 -11.14 -0.28
CA SER A 20 25.84 -12.43 -0.90
C SER A 20 24.65 -12.33 -1.86
N THR A 21 24.93 -12.54 -3.16
CA THR A 21 23.93 -12.51 -4.22
C THR A 21 23.44 -13.94 -4.49
N PRO A 22 22.20 -14.30 -4.10
CA PRO A 22 21.63 -15.58 -4.48
C PRO A 22 21.38 -15.60 -5.99
N PRO A 23 21.18 -16.78 -6.59
CA PRO A 23 20.71 -16.86 -7.95
C PRO A 23 19.37 -16.12 -8.10
N THR A 24 19.32 -15.15 -9.01
CA THR A 24 18.09 -14.44 -9.39
C THR A 24 17.21 -15.36 -10.22
N PHE A 25 15.99 -15.61 -9.76
CA PHE A 25 15.00 -16.34 -10.54
C PHE A 25 14.42 -15.43 -11.62
N ILE A 26 14.50 -15.87 -12.88
CA ILE A 26 13.84 -15.19 -14.00
C ILE A 26 12.53 -15.94 -14.24
N PRO A 27 11.36 -15.36 -13.91
CA PRO A 27 10.09 -16.03 -14.14
C PRO A 27 9.89 -16.26 -15.64
N ILE A 28 9.53 -17.49 -16.01
CA ILE A 28 9.17 -17.82 -17.38
C ILE A 28 7.76 -17.25 -17.62
N PRO A 29 7.55 -16.43 -18.67
CA PRO A 29 6.25 -15.84 -18.93
C PRO A 29 5.20 -16.95 -19.14
N ILE A 30 4.21 -16.99 -18.26
CA ILE A 30 3.07 -17.89 -18.40
C ILE A 30 2.08 -17.25 -19.36
N SER A 31 1.74 -17.94 -20.45
CA SER A 31 0.72 -17.47 -21.38
C SER A 31 -0.58 -17.17 -20.63
N PRO A 32 -1.20 -15.99 -20.79
CA PRO A 32 -2.44 -15.67 -20.08
C PRO A 32 -3.52 -16.69 -20.41
N TYR A 33 -4.37 -17.00 -19.44
CA TYR A 33 -5.64 -17.69 -19.71
C TYR A 33 -6.43 -16.81 -20.67
N SER A 34 -6.51 -17.21 -21.94
CA SER A 34 -7.31 -16.50 -22.92
C SER A 34 -8.77 -16.55 -22.48
N ARG A 35 -9.29 -15.43 -21.96
CA ARG A 35 -10.69 -15.28 -21.57
C ARG A 35 -11.65 -15.43 -22.76
N LYS A 36 -11.14 -15.31 -23.99
CA LYS A 36 -11.96 -15.14 -25.18
C LYS A 36 -12.36 -16.44 -25.88
N LYS A 37 -11.76 -17.60 -25.53
CA LYS A 37 -12.20 -18.97 -25.87
C LYS A 37 -11.12 -19.96 -25.42
N ALA A 38 -11.53 -21.06 -24.76
CA ALA A 38 -10.63 -22.19 -24.52
C ALA A 38 -10.21 -22.78 -25.88
N ARG A 39 -8.93 -23.13 -26.05
CA ARG A 39 -8.49 -23.80 -27.29
C ARG A 39 -9.34 -25.05 -27.49
N TYR A 40 -9.86 -25.23 -28.71
CA TYR A 40 -10.73 -26.35 -29.08
C TYR A 40 -12.13 -26.36 -28.45
N SER A 41 -12.59 -25.25 -27.83
CA SER A 41 -13.97 -25.15 -27.32
C SER A 41 -14.99 -25.47 -28.40
N ASP A 42 -14.77 -24.92 -29.60
CA ASP A 42 -15.71 -25.04 -30.71
C ASP A 42 -15.80 -26.49 -31.23
N LEU A 43 -14.72 -27.29 -31.08
CA LEU A 43 -14.70 -28.72 -31.43
C LEU A 43 -15.34 -29.60 -30.35
N LEU A 44 -15.23 -29.23 -29.07
CA LEU A 44 -15.80 -29.98 -27.95
C LEU A 44 -17.30 -29.76 -27.75
N ILE A 45 -17.88 -28.75 -28.42
CA ILE A 45 -19.33 -28.47 -28.44
C ILE A 45 -20.06 -29.37 -29.43
N VAL A 46 -19.39 -29.82 -30.49
CA VAL A 46 -20.01 -30.67 -31.53
C VAL A 46 -20.26 -32.07 -30.96
N PRO A 47 -21.49 -32.61 -31.04
CA PRO A 47 -21.77 -33.96 -30.56
C PRO A 47 -21.04 -35.00 -31.43
N PRO A 48 -20.37 -36.00 -30.82
CA PRO A 48 -19.63 -36.99 -31.57
C PRO A 48 -20.56 -37.88 -32.40
N SER A 49 -20.17 -38.19 -33.63
CA SER A 49 -20.94 -39.07 -34.53
C SER A 49 -20.52 -40.54 -34.42
N ASN A 50 -19.36 -40.83 -33.85
CA ASN A 50 -18.78 -42.16 -33.76
C ASN A 50 -18.14 -42.38 -32.38
N VAL A 51 -18.05 -43.64 -31.94
CA VAL A 51 -17.43 -44.03 -30.65
C VAL A 51 -15.98 -43.56 -30.57
N LEU A 52 -15.22 -43.69 -31.66
CA LEU A 52 -13.83 -43.23 -31.71
C LEU A 52 -13.72 -41.71 -31.49
N GLU A 53 -14.68 -40.93 -31.99
CA GLU A 53 -14.69 -39.49 -31.82
C GLU A 53 -15.01 -39.12 -30.37
N GLU A 54 -15.93 -39.84 -29.73
CA GLU A 54 -16.24 -39.68 -28.32
C GLU A 54 -15.02 -39.94 -27.43
N GLU A 55 -14.30 -41.04 -27.66
CA GLU A 55 -13.06 -41.37 -26.93
C GLU A 55 -12.00 -40.27 -27.13
N LEU A 56 -11.84 -39.77 -28.35
CA LEU A 56 -10.90 -38.69 -28.64
C LEU A 56 -11.30 -37.39 -27.92
N GLN A 57 -12.58 -37.00 -27.96
CA GLN A 57 -13.06 -35.83 -27.24
C GLN A 57 -12.83 -35.97 -25.72
N ASN A 58 -13.06 -37.15 -25.15
CA ASN A 58 -12.82 -37.42 -23.73
C ASN A 58 -11.33 -37.29 -23.38
N SER A 59 -10.44 -37.90 -24.15
CA SER A 59 -8.99 -37.74 -23.94
C SER A 59 -8.52 -36.28 -24.04
N VAL A 60 -9.11 -35.49 -24.95
CA VAL A 60 -8.82 -34.05 -25.07
C VAL A 60 -9.31 -33.29 -23.83
N ARG A 61 -10.50 -33.59 -23.32
CA ARG A 61 -11.02 -32.99 -22.07
C ARG A 61 -10.10 -33.28 -20.88
N GLU A 62 -9.67 -34.54 -20.74
CA GLU A 62 -8.75 -34.96 -19.68
C GLU A 62 -7.40 -34.24 -19.78
N LEU A 63 -6.80 -34.19 -20.98
CA LEU A 63 -5.53 -33.49 -21.19
C LEU A 63 -5.65 -31.97 -20.93
N LEU A 64 -6.77 -31.36 -21.31
CA LEU A 64 -7.01 -29.94 -21.02
C LEU A 64 -7.18 -29.68 -19.51
N ALA A 65 -7.86 -30.57 -18.79
CA ALA A 65 -8.01 -30.51 -17.34
C ALA A 65 -6.64 -30.64 -16.65
N ALA A 66 -5.86 -31.67 -16.99
CA ALA A 66 -4.51 -31.87 -16.45
C ALA A 66 -3.57 -30.69 -16.75
N ASN A 67 -3.63 -30.13 -17.96
CA ASN A 67 -2.82 -28.95 -18.31
C ASN A 67 -3.25 -27.70 -17.53
N LYS A 68 -4.56 -27.52 -17.28
CA LYS A 68 -5.06 -26.43 -16.43
C LYS A 68 -4.54 -26.54 -15.01
N GLU A 69 -4.54 -27.75 -14.43
CA GLU A 69 -3.98 -28.03 -13.11
C GLU A 69 -2.47 -27.79 -13.05
N GLN A 70 -1.71 -28.28 -14.05
CA GLN A 70 -0.28 -28.03 -14.12
C GLN A 70 0.04 -26.53 -14.23
N LYS A 71 -0.75 -25.78 -15.01
CA LYS A 71 -0.59 -24.33 -15.13
C LYS A 71 -0.92 -23.61 -13.83
N SER A 72 -1.97 -23.98 -13.11
CA SER A 72 -2.27 -23.37 -11.81
C SER A 72 -1.15 -23.63 -10.80
N LEU A 73 -0.59 -24.84 -10.78
CA LEU A 73 0.56 -25.17 -9.95
C LEU A 73 1.80 -24.33 -10.30
N LEU A 74 2.09 -24.17 -11.60
CA LEU A 74 3.20 -23.33 -12.06
C LEU A 74 3.02 -21.87 -11.68
N ILE A 75 1.80 -21.32 -11.80
CA ILE A 75 1.48 -19.95 -11.36
C ILE A 75 1.75 -19.82 -9.86
N SER A 76 1.26 -20.76 -9.05
CA SER A 76 1.49 -20.78 -7.61
C SER A 76 2.98 -20.79 -7.29
N MET A 77 3.74 -21.71 -7.89
CA MET A 77 5.19 -21.80 -7.67
C MET A 77 5.94 -20.53 -8.08
N GLN A 78 5.63 -19.95 -9.25
CA GLN A 78 6.25 -18.69 -9.69
C GLN A 78 5.89 -17.53 -8.76
N SER A 79 4.64 -17.46 -8.30
CA SER A 79 4.21 -16.41 -7.37
C SER A 79 4.95 -16.50 -6.02
N SER A 80 5.14 -17.71 -5.49
CA SER A 80 5.92 -17.94 -4.27
C SER A 80 7.39 -17.55 -4.46
N LEU A 81 7.99 -17.87 -5.61
CA LEU A 81 9.39 -17.50 -5.91
C LEU A 81 9.58 -15.98 -6.03
N VAL A 82 8.65 -15.28 -6.67
CA VAL A 82 8.69 -13.81 -6.76
C VAL A 82 8.57 -13.18 -5.38
N LEU A 83 7.64 -13.66 -4.55
CA LEU A 83 7.46 -13.17 -3.18
C LEU A 83 8.70 -13.43 -2.32
N ASN A 84 9.27 -14.63 -2.40
CA ASN A 84 10.51 -14.97 -1.70
C ASN A 84 11.68 -14.09 -2.15
N GLY A 85 11.77 -13.79 -3.44
CA GLY A 85 12.75 -12.84 -3.98
C GLY A 85 12.65 -11.46 -3.33
N ALA A 86 11.44 -10.89 -3.34
CA ALA A 86 11.17 -9.59 -2.72
C ALA A 86 11.49 -9.60 -1.20
N TYR A 87 11.10 -10.67 -0.50
CA TYR A 87 11.42 -10.83 0.92
C TYR A 87 12.93 -10.88 1.17
N CYS A 88 13.68 -11.65 0.38
CA CYS A 88 15.14 -11.71 0.49
C CYS A 88 15.78 -10.34 0.27
N ASP A 89 15.26 -9.52 -0.65
CA ASP A 89 15.79 -8.18 -0.91
C ASP A 89 15.54 -7.23 0.27
N LEU A 90 14.35 -7.30 0.90
CA LEU A 90 14.07 -6.56 2.13
C LEU A 90 15.01 -6.95 3.27
N VAL A 91 15.19 -8.26 3.50
CA VAL A 91 16.09 -8.77 4.55
C VAL A 91 17.53 -8.34 4.29
N ARG A 92 17.99 -8.35 3.02
CA ARG A 92 19.31 -7.83 2.66
C ARG A 92 19.43 -6.34 2.95
N GLY A 93 18.41 -5.54 2.63
CA GLY A 93 18.39 -4.12 2.94
C GLY A 93 18.54 -3.86 4.45
N GLN A 94 17.83 -4.63 5.27
CA GLN A 94 17.94 -4.56 6.72
C GLN A 94 19.34 -4.97 7.21
N LEU A 95 19.90 -6.06 6.69
CA LEU A 95 21.26 -6.51 7.02
C LEU A 95 22.30 -5.46 6.63
N ALA A 96 22.20 -4.88 5.43
CA ALA A 96 23.10 -3.83 4.96
C ALA A 96 23.04 -2.60 5.89
N ALA A 97 21.85 -2.13 6.25
CA ALA A 97 21.66 -1.03 7.19
C ALA A 97 22.23 -1.36 8.59
N GLN A 98 22.05 -2.61 9.04
CA GLN A 98 22.61 -3.06 10.31
C GLN A 98 24.15 -3.10 10.27
N GLU A 99 24.73 -3.63 9.20
CA GLU A 99 26.18 -3.66 8.99
C GLU A 99 26.77 -2.25 8.89
N GLU A 100 26.12 -1.32 8.20
CA GLU A 100 26.53 0.08 8.12
C GLU A 100 26.42 0.79 9.48
N SER A 101 25.33 0.57 10.22
CA SER A 101 25.16 1.14 11.56
C SER A 101 26.19 0.61 12.57
N LYS A 102 26.60 -0.66 12.44
CA LYS A 102 27.70 -1.23 13.24
C LYS A 102 29.05 -0.60 12.87
N LYS A 103 29.26 -0.23 11.59
CA LYS A 103 30.46 0.48 11.14
C LYS A 103 30.48 1.94 11.64
N SER A 104 29.34 2.62 11.71
CA SER A 104 29.26 4.05 12.03
C SER A 104 29.21 4.38 13.53
N LYS A 105 28.92 3.42 14.42
CA LYS A 105 28.95 3.62 15.89
C LYS A 105 30.34 3.94 16.47
N LYS A 106 31.40 4.03 15.65
CA LYS A 106 32.69 4.63 16.02
C LYS A 106 32.68 6.16 15.86
N GLY A 107 31.64 6.82 16.35
CA GLY A 107 31.61 8.27 16.54
C GLY A 107 32.45 8.68 17.75
N LYS A 108 33.77 8.48 17.68
CA LYS A 108 34.69 9.14 18.61
C LYS A 108 34.80 10.60 18.17
N LEU A 109 34.73 11.51 19.14
CA LEU A 109 34.88 12.98 19.04
C LEU A 109 36.07 13.44 18.16
N VAL A 110 37.03 12.53 17.89
CA VAL A 110 38.12 12.70 16.93
C VAL A 110 38.25 11.39 16.13
N GLY A 111 37.75 11.35 14.90
CA GLY A 111 37.73 10.14 14.05
C GLY A 111 39.11 9.59 13.67
N ASN A 112 40.19 10.26 14.05
CA ASN A 112 41.56 9.95 13.63
C ASN A 112 42.23 8.85 14.48
N GLY A 113 41.61 8.40 15.58
CA GLY A 113 42.14 7.33 16.43
C GLY A 113 43.40 7.67 17.23
N ILE A 114 43.97 8.87 17.06
CA ILE A 114 45.17 9.32 17.79
C ILE A 114 44.74 9.91 19.15
N PRO A 115 45.35 9.48 20.28
CA PRO A 115 45.12 10.08 21.58
C PRO A 115 45.58 11.54 21.56
N ARG A 116 44.63 12.49 21.52
CA ARG A 116 44.93 13.91 21.70
C ARG A 116 44.98 14.24 23.18
N LEU A 117 45.98 15.02 23.57
CA LEU A 117 46.10 15.54 24.93
C LEU A 117 44.87 16.42 25.24
N LEU A 118 44.11 16.04 26.27
CA LEU A 118 42.85 16.68 26.69
C LEU A 118 43.00 18.17 27.05
N THR A 119 44.21 18.62 27.35
CA THR A 119 44.56 20.00 27.70
C THR A 119 44.85 20.90 26.50
N SER A 120 44.89 20.37 25.27
CA SER A 120 45.08 21.21 24.09
C SER A 120 43.89 22.16 23.90
N LYS A 121 44.16 23.46 23.69
CA LYS A 121 43.12 24.47 23.45
C LYS A 121 42.21 24.09 22.27
N ASP A 122 42.77 23.39 21.28
CA ASP A 122 42.01 22.87 20.14
C ASP A 122 40.97 21.84 20.54
N PHE A 123 41.28 20.94 21.46
CA PHE A 123 40.33 19.94 21.96
C PHE A 123 39.15 20.61 22.65
N VAL A 124 39.42 21.58 23.54
CA VAL A 124 38.37 22.35 24.23
C VAL A 124 37.47 23.07 23.22
N ARG A 125 38.05 23.70 22.18
CA ARG A 125 37.28 24.34 21.11
C ARG A 125 36.40 23.33 20.35
N CYS A 126 36.91 22.15 20.04
CA CYS A 126 36.15 21.09 19.39
C CYS A 126 34.99 20.57 20.26
N VAL A 127 35.20 20.38 21.56
CA VAL A 127 34.15 19.95 22.51
C VAL A 127 33.05 21.01 22.58
N VAL A 128 33.41 22.28 22.74
CA VAL A 128 32.44 23.38 22.80
C VAL A 128 31.63 23.48 21.50
N ALA A 129 32.29 23.37 20.33
CA ALA A 129 31.61 23.38 19.05
C ALA A 129 30.66 22.17 18.89
N PHE A 130 31.09 20.99 19.31
CA PHE A 130 30.25 19.78 19.28
C PHE A 130 29.02 19.92 20.18
N GLN A 131 29.19 20.46 21.38
CA GLN A 131 28.10 20.64 22.34
C GLN A 131 27.08 21.68 21.84
N LYS A 132 27.56 22.82 21.30
CA LYS A 132 26.68 23.81 20.64
C LYS A 132 25.92 23.20 19.47
N ALA A 133 26.59 22.45 18.60
CA ALA A 133 25.95 21.78 17.47
C ALA A 133 24.93 20.71 17.92
N ALA A 134 25.18 20.03 19.05
CA ALA A 134 24.22 19.09 19.63
C ALA A 134 22.98 19.80 20.18
N GLU A 135 23.16 20.92 20.90
CA GLU A 135 22.08 21.75 21.42
C GLU A 135 21.22 22.35 20.29
N GLU A 136 21.85 22.85 19.22
CA GLU A 136 21.16 23.36 18.03
C GLU A 136 20.32 22.27 17.33
N LYS A 137 20.89 21.08 17.15
CA LYS A 137 20.17 19.92 16.58
C LYS A 137 19.00 19.47 17.45
N GLU A 138 19.16 19.45 18.77
CA GLU A 138 18.07 19.13 19.68
C GLU A 138 16.95 20.19 19.62
N ALA A 139 17.30 21.47 19.55
CA ALA A 139 16.34 22.55 19.39
C ALA A 139 15.58 22.45 18.05
N GLU A 140 16.27 22.14 16.96
CA GLU A 140 15.67 21.93 15.64
C GLU A 140 14.73 20.71 15.64
N MET A 141 15.16 19.58 16.22
CA MET A 141 14.30 18.40 16.37
C MET A 141 13.06 18.70 17.20
N LYS A 142 13.18 19.49 18.28
CA LYS A 142 12.02 19.92 19.09
C LYS A 142 11.06 20.79 18.27
N LYS A 143 11.56 21.76 17.50
CA LYS A 143 10.74 22.58 16.59
C LYS A 143 10.02 21.73 15.53
N ARG A 144 10.73 20.76 14.93
CA ARG A 144 10.14 19.83 13.95
C ARG A 144 9.08 18.93 14.57
N ARG A 145 9.27 18.47 15.81
CA ARG A 145 8.27 17.69 16.54
C ARG A 145 7.03 18.53 16.88
N ALA A 146 7.21 19.76 17.34
CA ALA A 146 6.12 20.68 17.64
C ALA A 146 5.27 20.98 16.39
N THR A 147 5.90 21.36 15.29
CA THR A 147 5.20 21.60 14.01
C THR A 147 4.49 20.35 13.49
N LYS A 148 5.09 19.16 13.63
CA LYS A 148 4.41 17.90 13.26
C LYS A 148 3.19 17.63 14.16
N ALA A 149 3.29 17.90 15.45
CA ALA A 149 2.19 17.73 16.39
C ALA A 149 1.02 18.67 16.05
N GLU A 150 1.29 19.96 15.79
CA GLU A 150 0.30 20.95 15.36
C GLU A 150 -0.37 20.55 14.04
N LYS A 151 0.40 20.06 13.06
CA LYS A 151 -0.14 19.55 11.80
C LYS A 151 -1.07 18.35 12.03
N SER A 152 -0.67 17.45 12.93
CA SER A 152 -1.45 16.26 13.26
C SER A 152 -2.77 16.63 13.94
N THR A 153 -2.76 17.55 14.90
CA THR A 153 -3.98 17.97 15.62
C THR A 153 -4.95 18.69 14.67
N ALA A 154 -4.46 19.62 13.85
CA ALA A 154 -5.28 20.30 12.85
C ALA A 154 -5.89 19.34 11.82
N MET A 155 -5.13 18.33 11.39
CA MET A 155 -5.64 17.29 10.49
C MET A 155 -6.70 16.40 11.15
N SER A 156 -6.53 16.04 12.44
CA SER A 156 -7.54 15.27 13.18
C SER A 156 -8.85 16.04 13.33
N GLN A 157 -8.78 17.31 13.73
CA GLN A 157 -9.96 18.19 13.85
C GLN A 157 -10.69 18.33 12.50
N TRP A 158 -9.94 18.52 11.41
CA TRP A 158 -10.55 18.57 10.08
C TRP A 158 -11.26 17.27 9.71
N LYS A 159 -10.68 16.10 10.03
CA LYS A 159 -11.32 14.80 9.78
C LYS A 159 -12.62 14.63 10.58
N GLU A 160 -12.64 15.06 11.84
CA GLU A 160 -13.84 15.01 12.70
C GLU A 160 -14.96 15.88 12.13
N LEU A 161 -14.65 17.12 11.74
CA LEU A 161 -15.61 18.03 11.11
C LEU A 161 -16.14 17.48 9.77
N GLU A 162 -15.25 16.90 8.96
CA GLU A 162 -15.63 16.30 7.68
C GLU A 162 -16.48 15.04 7.86
N LYS A 163 -16.23 14.24 8.91
CA LYS A 163 -17.06 13.10 9.29
C LYS A 163 -18.47 13.55 9.71
N ALA A 164 -18.56 14.56 10.59
CA ALA A 164 -19.83 15.13 11.03
C ALA A 164 -20.65 15.69 9.85
N ARG A 165 -20.01 16.48 8.98
CA ARG A 165 -20.62 17.02 7.75
C ARG A 165 -21.19 15.93 6.84
N LYS A 166 -20.45 14.84 6.65
CA LYS A 166 -20.90 13.71 5.83
C LYS A 166 -22.11 13.02 6.46
N ALA A 167 -22.11 12.79 7.77
CA ALA A 167 -23.24 12.20 8.48
C ALA A 167 -24.51 13.07 8.36
N GLU A 168 -24.39 14.38 8.54
CA GLU A 168 -25.52 15.32 8.36
C GLU A 168 -26.04 15.31 6.91
N ASN A 169 -25.15 15.30 5.92
CA ASN A 169 -25.54 15.21 4.52
C ASN A 169 -26.23 13.89 4.16
N VAL A 170 -25.86 12.79 4.82
CA VAL A 170 -26.57 11.51 4.70
C VAL A 170 -27.97 11.62 5.27
N ALA A 171 -28.13 12.19 6.48
CA ALA A 171 -29.44 12.40 7.09
C ALA A 171 -30.35 13.31 6.25
N ILE A 172 -29.81 14.38 5.66
CA ILE A 172 -30.54 15.27 4.73
C ILE A 172 -30.99 14.49 3.49
N ARG A 173 -30.12 13.66 2.92
CA ARG A 173 -30.48 12.81 1.76
C ARG A 173 -31.55 11.78 2.10
N ALA A 174 -31.50 11.17 3.29
CA ALA A 174 -32.50 10.22 3.74
C ALA A 174 -33.89 10.88 3.86
N ARG A 175 -33.98 12.04 4.53
CA ARG A 175 -35.22 12.82 4.60
C ARG A 175 -35.74 13.22 3.23
N TRP A 176 -34.87 13.69 2.35
CA TRP A 176 -35.27 14.03 0.99
C TRP A 176 -35.78 12.81 0.21
N GLN A 177 -35.21 11.62 0.41
CA GLN A 177 -35.72 10.38 -0.19
C GLN A 177 -37.11 10.02 0.35
N GLU A 178 -37.35 10.19 1.64
CA GLU A 178 -38.69 10.01 2.25
C GLU A 178 -39.70 10.99 1.66
N ASP A 179 -39.35 12.28 1.56
CA ASP A 179 -40.19 13.31 0.94
C ASP A 179 -40.49 12.99 -0.54
N VAL A 180 -39.49 12.50 -1.28
CA VAL A 180 -39.67 12.08 -2.67
C VAL A 180 -40.59 10.87 -2.77
N LYS A 181 -40.44 9.86 -1.90
CA LYS A 181 -41.34 8.69 -1.87
C LYS A 181 -42.78 9.12 -1.58
N ALA A 182 -43.00 9.94 -0.55
CA ALA A 182 -44.32 10.46 -0.20
C ALA A 182 -44.94 11.27 -1.37
N TRP A 183 -44.12 12.08 -2.06
CA TRP A 183 -44.55 12.78 -3.26
C TRP A 183 -44.90 11.83 -4.41
N GLU A 184 -44.16 10.74 -4.62
CA GLU A 184 -44.45 9.74 -5.66
C GLU A 184 -45.76 9.00 -5.38
N GLU A 185 -45.99 8.58 -4.14
CA GLU A 185 -47.24 7.95 -3.70
C GLU A 185 -48.45 8.87 -3.90
N GLU A 186 -48.33 10.14 -3.51
CA GLU A 186 -49.40 11.13 -3.68
C GLU A 186 -49.65 11.45 -5.16
N ARG A 187 -48.57 11.58 -5.95
CA ARG A 187 -48.67 11.76 -7.41
C ARG A 187 -49.41 10.59 -8.05
N ASP A 188 -49.11 9.36 -7.64
CA ASP A 188 -49.71 8.17 -8.24
C ASP A 188 -51.17 7.98 -7.77
N ARG A 189 -51.52 8.35 -6.53
CA ARG A 189 -52.92 8.48 -6.06
C ARG A 189 -53.70 9.53 -6.86
N ALA A 190 -53.13 10.71 -7.10
CA ALA A 190 -53.77 11.75 -7.90
C ALA A 190 -54.01 11.32 -9.35
N LYS A 191 -53.05 10.61 -9.96
CA LYS A 191 -53.20 10.01 -11.29
C LYS A 191 -54.33 8.98 -11.34
N ALA A 192 -54.44 8.09 -10.35
CA ALA A 192 -55.51 7.11 -10.26
C ALA A 192 -56.90 7.78 -10.21
N ASN A 193 -57.00 8.91 -9.48
CA ASN A 193 -58.20 9.72 -9.37
C ASN A 193 -58.44 10.70 -10.55
N ARG A 194 -57.57 10.67 -11.58
CA ARG A 194 -57.59 11.61 -12.73
C ARG A 194 -57.53 13.09 -12.34
N GLN A 195 -56.94 13.39 -11.19
CA GLN A 195 -56.68 14.75 -10.73
C GLN A 195 -55.27 15.18 -11.14
N ARG A 196 -55.06 16.48 -11.36
CA ARG A 196 -53.72 17.03 -11.59
C ARG A 196 -53.01 17.21 -10.25
N PRO A 197 -51.84 16.60 -10.01
CA PRO A 197 -51.05 16.88 -8.81
C PRO A 197 -50.71 18.38 -8.74
N SER A 198 -51.04 19.04 -7.63
CA SER A 198 -50.78 20.48 -7.42
C SER A 198 -49.41 20.75 -6.79
N TRP A 199 -48.68 19.71 -6.37
CA TRP A 199 -47.41 19.84 -5.65
C TRP A 199 -46.18 19.56 -6.52
N ASN A 200 -45.14 20.38 -6.34
CA ASN A 200 -43.85 20.21 -6.99
C ASN A 200 -43.02 19.10 -6.33
N LYS A 201 -42.17 18.43 -7.12
CA LYS A 201 -41.24 17.42 -6.61
C LYS A 201 -40.23 18.08 -5.63
N PRO A 202 -39.96 17.48 -4.46
CA PRO A 202 -38.93 17.97 -3.54
C PRO A 202 -37.54 18.10 -4.21
N VAL A 203 -36.84 19.21 -3.98
CA VAL A 203 -35.54 19.51 -4.60
C VAL A 203 -34.45 19.55 -3.53
N LEU A 204 -33.35 18.82 -3.74
CA LEU A 204 -32.22 18.71 -2.80
C LEU A 204 -31.22 19.90 -2.86
N LYS A 205 -31.38 20.79 -3.85
CA LYS A 205 -30.41 21.85 -4.13
C LYS A 205 -30.35 22.87 -2.99
N GLY A 206 -29.16 23.08 -2.43
CA GLY A 206 -28.89 24.09 -1.40
C GLY A 206 -29.01 23.62 0.05
N GLN A 207 -29.47 22.38 0.29
CA GLN A 207 -29.58 21.83 1.65
C GLN A 207 -28.31 21.11 2.12
N LEU A 208 -27.46 20.65 1.19
CA LEU A 208 -26.23 19.94 1.50
C LEU A 208 -25.11 20.90 1.94
N PHE A 209 -24.42 20.56 3.02
CA PHE A 209 -23.26 21.31 3.51
C PHE A 209 -22.05 21.16 2.57
N SER A 210 -21.43 22.29 2.23
CA SER A 210 -20.21 22.36 1.42
C SER A 210 -19.00 21.75 2.15
N PRO A 211 -18.01 21.19 1.43
CA PRO A 211 -16.80 20.62 2.05
C PRO A 211 -16.05 21.62 2.93
N VAL A 212 -15.55 21.16 4.08
CA VAL A 212 -14.69 21.97 4.95
C VAL A 212 -13.31 22.09 4.29
N PRO A 213 -12.74 23.31 4.12
CA PRO A 213 -11.43 23.46 3.49
C PRO A 213 -10.36 22.73 4.29
N LYS A 214 -9.52 21.98 3.59
CA LYS A 214 -8.44 21.22 4.20
C LYS A 214 -7.36 22.18 4.73
N PRO A 215 -6.83 21.97 5.95
CA PRO A 215 -5.70 22.75 6.45
C PRO A 215 -4.51 22.68 5.49
N THR A 216 -4.13 23.83 4.94
CA THR A 216 -2.93 23.96 4.10
C THR A 216 -1.78 24.42 4.97
N PHE A 217 -0.71 23.63 5.04
CA PHE A 217 0.52 24.04 5.69
C PHE A 217 1.48 24.50 4.61
N ALA A 218 1.96 25.75 4.70
CA ALA A 218 2.97 26.27 3.78
C ALA A 218 4.16 25.30 3.75
N THR A 219 4.44 24.73 2.58
CA THR A 219 5.74 24.15 2.29
C THR A 219 6.67 25.34 2.13
N ASN A 220 7.40 25.70 3.19
CA ASN A 220 8.52 26.61 3.02
C ASN A 220 9.57 25.85 2.22
N ASP A 221 9.43 25.86 0.89
CA ASP A 221 10.37 25.30 -0.08
C ASP A 221 11.62 26.20 -0.23
N GLN A 222 12.01 26.86 0.86
CA GLN A 222 13.20 27.73 1.01
C GLN A 222 14.20 27.08 1.99
N GLU A 223 14.25 25.76 2.06
CA GLU A 223 15.46 25.08 2.54
C GLU A 223 16.41 24.94 1.35
N GLU A 224 17.33 25.90 1.23
CA GLU A 224 18.52 25.76 0.40
C GLU A 224 19.18 24.39 0.70
N PRO A 225 19.51 23.60 -0.33
CA PRO A 225 20.10 22.30 -0.13
C PRO A 225 21.51 22.49 0.44
N ILE A 226 21.64 22.31 1.76
CA ILE A 226 22.96 22.10 2.38
C ILE A 226 23.55 20.87 1.69
N ALA A 227 24.59 21.10 0.88
CA ALA A 227 25.34 20.10 0.15
C ALA A 227 25.99 19.10 1.11
N GLY A 228 25.21 18.13 1.59
CA GLY A 228 25.68 16.88 2.16
C GLY A 228 25.93 15.88 1.04
N PRO A 229 26.94 15.01 1.15
CA PRO A 229 27.35 14.11 0.06
C PRO A 229 26.19 13.20 -0.34
N SER A 230 25.89 13.17 -1.64
CA SER A 230 24.85 12.37 -2.30
C SER A 230 24.60 11.03 -1.63
N ARG A 231 23.53 10.94 -0.84
CA ARG A 231 22.89 9.67 -0.51
C ARG A 231 21.82 9.42 -1.57
N LEU A 232 22.05 8.36 -2.34
CA LEU A 232 21.17 7.87 -3.40
C LEU A 232 19.74 7.63 -2.88
N PRO A 233 18.73 7.75 -3.76
CA PRO A 233 17.33 7.75 -3.38
C PRO A 233 16.93 6.40 -2.77
N VAL A 234 16.57 6.40 -1.49
CA VAL A 234 15.85 5.30 -0.86
C VAL A 234 14.38 5.47 -1.26
N ASN A 235 13.94 4.65 -2.21
CA ASN A 235 12.52 4.44 -2.50
C ASN A 235 11.86 3.87 -1.25
N THR A 236 11.22 4.73 -0.45
CA THR A 236 10.18 4.31 0.48
C THR A 236 8.87 4.29 -0.29
N ASP A 237 8.60 3.15 -0.93
CA ASP A 237 7.26 2.88 -1.42
C ASP A 237 6.31 2.88 -0.23
N SER A 238 5.29 3.69 -0.42
CA SER A 238 4.31 4.10 0.54
C SER A 238 3.48 2.89 0.96
N ASP A 239 3.63 2.52 2.22
CA ASP A 239 2.77 1.60 2.94
C ASP A 239 1.34 2.19 2.95
N LYS A 240 0.57 1.79 1.94
CA LYS A 240 -0.85 2.13 1.78
C LYS A 240 -1.62 1.14 2.65
N SER A 241 -1.70 1.43 3.94
CA SER A 241 -2.64 0.76 4.83
C SER A 241 -4.07 1.16 4.45
N GLU A 242 -4.64 0.44 3.49
CA GLU A 242 -6.09 0.38 3.26
C GLU A 242 -6.71 -0.31 4.48
N SER A 243 -7.14 0.51 5.44
CA SER A 243 -8.12 0.11 6.45
C SER A 243 -9.48 0.02 5.77
N GLU A 244 -9.80 -1.16 5.24
CA GLU A 244 -11.16 -1.55 4.91
C GLU A 244 -11.91 -1.82 6.22
N ASP A 245 -12.59 -0.78 6.68
CA ASP A 245 -13.56 -0.83 7.77
C ASP A 245 -14.90 -1.26 7.14
N SER A 246 -15.09 -2.56 6.99
CA SER A 246 -16.35 -3.17 6.55
C SER A 246 -17.14 -3.64 7.76
N GLU A 247 -17.90 -2.72 8.36
CA GLU A 247 -19.03 -3.03 9.22
C GLU A 247 -20.18 -3.50 8.33
N ASP A 248 -20.26 -4.80 8.05
CA ASP A 248 -21.50 -5.44 7.57
C ASP A 248 -22.33 -5.80 8.80
N GLU A 249 -23.23 -4.90 9.17
CA GLU A 249 -24.36 -5.18 10.05
C GLU A 249 -25.31 -6.15 9.34
N ASN A 250 -25.21 -7.43 9.68
CA ASN A 250 -26.23 -8.41 9.35
C ASN A 250 -27.22 -8.50 10.52
N GLU A 251 -28.19 -7.59 10.53
CA GLU A 251 -29.35 -7.61 11.42
C GLU A 251 -30.65 -7.59 10.58
N SER A 252 -31.28 -8.75 10.44
CA SER A 252 -32.74 -8.94 10.27
C SER A 252 -33.00 -10.46 10.19
N ALA A 253 -33.42 -11.08 11.30
CA ALA A 253 -34.79 -11.12 11.82
C ALA A 253 -35.65 -12.15 11.06
N ASP A 254 -35.82 -13.30 11.72
CA ASP A 254 -37.00 -14.15 11.60
C ASP A 254 -38.26 -13.29 11.81
N ASP A 255 -39.25 -13.42 10.92
CA ASP A 255 -40.67 -13.51 11.27
C ASP A 255 -41.51 -13.92 10.04
N GLU A 256 -42.40 -14.89 10.29
CA GLU A 256 -43.44 -15.56 9.47
C GLU A 256 -43.06 -16.73 8.54
#